data_AF-A0A0Q9MY03-F1
#
_entry.id   AF-A0A0Q9MY03-F1
#
_cell.length_a   1.000
_cell.length_b   1.000
_cell.length_c   1.000
_cell.angle_alpha   90.00
_cell.angle_beta   90.00
_cell.angle_gamma   90.00
#
_symmetry.space_group_name_H-M   'P 1'
#
loop_
_entity.id
_entity.type
_entity.pdbx_description
1 polymer ?
#
loop_
_entity_poly.entity_id
_entity_poly.type
_entity_poly.pdbx_seq_one_letter_code
_entity_poly.pdbx_strand_id
1 'polypeptide(L)'
;MGFDSSEPEQRRRLQAALTAAQVSTGDLWLYYFGIGGSVGEYEVEAYLQGLLSLPELQRDLLAMAANELFNDHAGPRAPYADELGSEDPPRSEEP
;
A
#
# COMPACT_ATOMS: atom_id res chain seq x y z
N MET A 1 1.04 16.48 -14.72
CA MET A 1 1.39 15.95 -13.39
C MET A 1 0.10 15.65 -12.68
N GLY A 2 -0.47 14.47 -12.96
CA GLY A 2 -1.65 13.99 -12.26
C GLY A 2 -1.20 13.43 -10.92
N PHE A 3 -1.76 13.91 -9.83
CA PHE A 3 -1.75 13.13 -8.61
C PHE A 3 -2.46 11.82 -8.94
N ASP A 4 -1.82 10.67 -8.70
CA ASP A 4 -2.47 9.38 -8.89
C ASP A 4 -3.78 9.37 -8.12
N SER A 5 -4.91 9.37 -8.84
CA SER A 5 -6.24 9.31 -8.25
C SER A 5 -6.41 8.11 -7.30
N SER A 6 -5.55 7.10 -7.46
CA SER A 6 -5.50 5.86 -6.70
C SER A 6 -4.69 5.95 -5.40
N GLU A 7 -3.90 7.00 -5.15
CA GLU A 7 -3.13 7.17 -3.90
C GLU A 7 -3.99 7.08 -2.63
N PRO A 8 -5.11 7.81 -2.49
CA PRO A 8 -5.93 7.73 -1.29
C PRO A 8 -6.55 6.35 -1.08
N GLU A 9 -6.88 5.65 -2.17
CA GLU A 9 -7.45 4.30 -2.12
C GLU A 9 -6.38 3.26 -1.74
N GLN A 10 -5.18 3.36 -2.30
CA GLN A 10 -4.03 2.51 -1.94
C GLN A 10 -3.69 2.66 -0.47
N ARG A 11 -3.59 3.90 0.02
CA ARG A 11 -3.35 4.20 1.44
C ARG A 11 -4.42 3.58 2.33
N ARG A 12 -5.69 3.72 1.95
CA ARG A 12 -6.81 3.20 2.75
C ARG A 12 -6.78 1.67 2.84
N ARG A 13 -6.50 0.99 1.73
CA ARG A 13 -6.37 -0.48 1.71
C ARG A 13 -5.14 -0.94 2.48
N LEU A 14 -4.01 -0.26 2.36
CA LEU A 14 -2.81 -0.51 3.16
C LEU A 14 -3.10 -0.38 4.67
N GLN A 15 -3.77 0.70 5.09
CA GLN A 15 -4.12 0.91 6.50
C GLN A 15 -5.10 -0.14 7.03
N ALA A 16 -6.09 -0.54 6.22
CA ALA A 16 -7.01 -1.63 6.55
C ALA A 16 -6.26 -2.95 6.73
N ALA A 17 -5.28 -3.20 5.87
CA ALA A 17 -4.41 -4.35 5.97
C ALA A 17 -3.60 -4.30 7.29
N LEU A 18 -2.87 -3.22 7.58
CA LEU A 18 -2.11 -3.11 8.85
C LEU A 18 -2.99 -3.33 10.10
N THR A 19 -4.21 -2.78 10.08
CA THR A 19 -5.19 -2.97 11.16
C THR A 19 -5.61 -4.44 11.30
N ALA A 20 -5.86 -5.13 10.19
CA ALA A 20 -6.27 -6.54 10.20
C ALA A 20 -5.13 -7.48 10.65
N ALA A 21 -3.87 -7.15 10.30
CA ALA A 21 -2.70 -7.92 10.74
C ALA A 21 -2.20 -7.54 12.14
N GLN A 22 -2.75 -6.50 12.78
CA GLN A 22 -2.23 -5.92 14.04
C GLN A 22 -0.73 -5.58 13.95
N VAL A 23 -0.29 -5.14 12.77
CA VAL A 23 1.09 -4.75 12.49
C VAL A 23 1.29 -3.30 12.90
N SER A 24 2.35 -3.04 13.68
CA SER A 24 2.73 -1.68 14.04
C SER A 24 3.40 -0.97 12.86
N THR A 25 3.26 0.35 12.78
CA THR A 25 3.95 1.17 11.76
C THR A 25 5.47 0.92 11.75
N GLY A 26 6.08 0.69 12.92
CA GLY A 26 7.49 0.35 13.05
C GLY A 26 7.87 -1.00 12.42
N ASP A 27 7.04 -2.04 12.59
CA ASP A 27 7.28 -3.35 11.97
C ASP A 27 7.16 -3.29 10.44
N LEU A 28 6.14 -2.56 9.95
CA LEU A 28 6.01 -2.27 8.53
C LEU A 28 7.24 -1.53 8.00
N TRP A 29 7.66 -0.48 8.70
CA TRP A 29 8.81 0.33 8.30
C TRP A 29 10.10 -0.48 8.29
N LEU A 30 10.33 -1.35 9.28
CA LEU A 30 11.49 -2.23 9.33
C LEU A 30 11.58 -3.14 8.10
N TYR A 31 10.47 -3.79 7.73
CA TYR A 31 10.43 -4.63 6.52
C TYR A 31 10.61 -3.81 5.25
N TYR A 32 9.88 -2.69 5.14
CA TYR A 32 9.98 -1.75 4.03
C TYR A 32 11.42 -1.25 3.83
N PHE A 33 12.10 -0.88 4.91
CA PHE A 33 13.50 -0.46 4.88
C PHE A 33 14.42 -1.61 4.42
N GLY A 34 14.17 -2.83 4.90
CA GLY A 34 14.93 -4.03 4.50
C GLY A 34 14.83 -4.37 3.02
N ILE A 35 13.71 -4.06 2.35
CA ILE A 35 13.49 -4.33 0.92
C ILE A 35 13.91 -3.18 -0.01
N GLY A 36 14.55 -2.13 0.53
CA GLY A 36 15.04 -0.99 -0.25
C GLY A 36 14.25 0.31 -0.08
N GLY A 37 13.39 0.37 0.93
CA GLY A 37 12.70 1.59 1.32
C GLY A 37 13.66 2.73 1.64
N SER A 38 13.37 3.92 1.10
CA SER A 38 14.23 5.10 1.23
C SER A 38 13.68 6.17 2.17
N VAL A 39 12.43 6.04 2.62
CA VAL A 39 11.79 7.00 3.54
C VAL A 39 11.87 6.56 5.00
N GLY A 40 11.89 7.53 5.91
CA GLY A 40 11.93 7.29 7.35
C GLY A 40 10.58 6.84 7.92
N GLU A 41 10.61 6.28 9.13
CA GLU A 41 9.41 5.81 9.85
C GLU A 41 8.36 6.92 9.99
N TYR A 42 8.78 8.14 10.32
CA TYR A 42 7.90 9.30 10.45
C TYR A 42 7.26 9.73 9.12
N GLU A 43 7.95 9.54 8.00
CA GLU A 43 7.40 9.84 6.67
C GLU A 43 6.37 8.79 6.26
N VAL A 44 6.63 7.52 6.58
CA VAL A 44 5.65 6.43 6.41
C VAL A 44 4.41 6.68 7.26
N GLU A 45 4.58 7.08 8.52
CA GLU A 45 3.47 7.43 9.41
C GLU A 45 2.68 8.63 8.87
N ALA A 46 3.38 9.70 8.45
CA ALA A 46 2.75 10.85 7.82
C ALA A 46 1.98 10.47 6.55
N TYR A 47 2.50 9.56 5.75
CA TYR A 47 1.80 9.01 4.58
C TYR A 47 0.54 8.26 4.97
N LEU A 48 0.61 7.35 5.95
CA LEU A 48 -0.55 6.59 6.44
C LEU A 48 -1.64 7.51 7.03
N GLN A 49 -1.24 8.60 7.68
CA GLN A 49 -2.14 9.64 8.19
C GLN A 49 -2.67 10.58 7.09
N GLY A 50 -2.14 10.47 5.87
CA GLY A 50 -2.49 11.33 4.74
C GLY A 50 -1.97 12.76 4.86
N LEU A 51 -0.97 12.99 5.69
CA LEU A 51 -0.28 14.25 5.88
C LEU A 51 0.83 14.46 4.83
N LEU A 52 1.26 13.39 4.17
CA LEU A 52 2.32 13.39 3.16
C LEU A 52 1.94 12.47 1.99
N SER A 53 2.31 12.86 0.77
CA SER A 53 2.21 12.01 -0.42
C SER A 53 3.56 11.40 -0.72
N LEU A 54 3.60 10.09 -0.98
CA LEU A 54 4.82 9.36 -1.32
C LEU A 54 4.86 9.06 -2.82
N PRO A 55 6.07 8.97 -3.41
CA PRO A 55 6.20 8.51 -4.78
C PRO A 55 5.66 7.09 -4.93
N GLU A 56 5.11 6.77 -6.10
CA GLU A 56 4.47 5.49 -6.42
C GLU A 56 5.29 4.27 -5.98
N LEU A 57 6.58 4.25 -6.35
CA LEU A 57 7.51 3.20 -5.96
C LEU A 57 7.54 2.94 -4.45
N GLN A 58 7.51 4.01 -3.64
CA GLN A 58 7.54 3.87 -2.18
C GLN A 58 6.21 3.36 -1.63
N ARG A 59 5.08 3.75 -2.24
CA ARG A 59 3.76 3.23 -1.89
C ARG A 59 3.64 1.74 -2.21
N ASP A 60 4.18 1.30 -3.35
CA ASP A 60 4.21 -0.11 -3.73
C ASP A 60 5.14 -0.94 -2.84
N LEU A 61 6.28 -0.40 -2.43
CA LEU A 61 7.15 -1.06 -1.45
C LEU A 61 6.46 -1.19 -0.08
N LEU A 62 5.69 -0.20 0.36
CA LEU A 62 4.88 -0.32 1.58
C LEU A 62 3.78 -1.38 1.44
N ALA A 63 3.10 -1.44 0.30
CA ALA A 63 2.14 -2.51 0.00
C ALA A 63 2.78 -3.89 -0.02
N MET A 64 3.97 -4.02 -0.61
CA MET A 64 4.76 -5.25 -0.59
C MET A 64 5.15 -5.67 0.83
N ALA A 65 5.68 -4.74 1.62
CA ALA A 65 6.07 -5.01 3.01
C ALA A 65 4.86 -5.45 3.85
N ALA A 66 3.71 -4.79 3.70
CA ALA A 66 2.48 -5.22 4.34
C ALA A 66 2.09 -6.64 3.89
N ASN A 67 2.10 -6.92 2.58
CA ASN A 67 1.74 -8.23 2.05
C ASN A 67 2.62 -9.38 2.56
N GLU A 68 3.93 -9.15 2.66
CA GLU A 68 4.86 -10.15 3.18
C GLU A 68 4.62 -10.41 4.68
N LEU A 69 4.35 -9.36 5.45
CA LEU A 69 3.94 -9.48 6.87
C LEU A 69 2.61 -10.25 7.01
N PHE A 70 1.70 -10.10 6.04
CA PHE A 70 0.46 -10.86 5.96
C PHE A 70 0.60 -12.31 5.51
N ASN A 71 1.61 -12.63 4.70
CA ASN A 71 1.81 -14.01 4.26
C ASN A 71 2.13 -14.94 5.46
N ASP A 72 2.67 -14.37 6.53
CA ASP A 72 2.85 -15.04 7.82
C ASP A 72 1.51 -15.23 8.60
N HIS A 73 0.50 -14.38 8.33
CA HIS A 73 -0.78 -14.30 9.02
C HIS A 73 -1.96 -14.24 8.02
N ALA A 74 -2.40 -15.38 7.48
CA ALA A 74 -3.49 -15.60 6.50
C ALA A 74 -4.64 -14.55 6.44
N GLY A 75 -4.35 -13.35 5.94
CA GLY A 75 -5.23 -12.19 5.92
C GLY A 75 -5.27 -11.50 4.56
N PRO A 76 -6.16 -10.50 4.38
CA PRO A 76 -6.38 -9.88 3.07
C PRO A 76 -5.17 -9.06 2.60
N ARG A 77 -4.72 -9.33 1.37
CA ARG A 77 -3.58 -8.69 0.69
C ARG A 77 -3.87 -7.22 0.36
N ALA A 78 -2.91 -6.33 0.61
CA ALA A 78 -2.90 -4.95 0.14
C ALA A 78 -2.58 -4.89 -1.37
N PRO A 79 -3.35 -4.15 -2.18
CA PRO A 79 -3.11 -4.04 -3.62
C PRO A 79 -2.01 -3.03 -3.98
N TYR A 80 -1.37 -3.26 -5.12
CA TYR A 80 -0.36 -2.37 -5.72
C TYR A 80 -1.01 -1.22 -6.50
N ALA A 81 -0.23 -0.18 -6.82
CA ALA A 81 -0.70 1.02 -7.51
C ALA A 81 -1.24 0.72 -8.93
N ASP A 82 -0.56 -0.16 -9.65
CA ASP A 82 -0.93 -0.61 -11.00
C ASP A 82 -2.25 -1.40 -11.03
N GLU A 83 -2.55 -2.16 -9.96
CA GLU A 83 -3.81 -2.92 -9.83
C GLU A 83 -5.02 -1.99 -9.63
N LEU A 84 -4.80 -0.80 -9.04
CA LEU A 84 -5.84 0.21 -8.85
C LEU A 84 -6.07 1.08 -10.09
N GLY A 85 -5.12 1.07 -11.04
CA GLY A 85 -5.27 1.70 -12.36
C GLY A 85 -5.97 0.81 -13.39
N SER A 86 -6.07 -0.49 -13.11
CA SER A 86 -6.52 -1.53 -14.02
C SER A 86 -7.91 -2.08 -13.67
N GLU A 87 -8.81 -1.25 -13.15
CA GLU A 87 -10.25 -1.57 -13.15
C GLU A 87 -10.83 -1.23 -14.55
N ASP A 88 -10.43 -2.03 -15.55
CA ASP A 88 -11.12 -2.06 -16.85
C ASP A 88 -12.55 -2.58 -16.57
N PRO A 89 -13.61 -1.82 -16.89
CA PRO A 89 -14.98 -2.27 -16.68
C PRO A 89 -15.21 -3.58 -17.46
N PRO A 90 -16.05 -4.50 -16.96
CA PRO A 90 -16.32 -5.73 -17.67
C PRO A 90 -16.81 -5.37 -19.07
N ARG A 91 -16.01 -5.71 -20.08
CA ARG A 91 -16.40 -5.68 -21.48
C ARG A 91 -17.71 -6.45 -21.57
N SER A 92 -18.80 -5.73 -21.86
CA SER A 92 -20.09 -6.31 -22.18
C SER A 92 -19.89 -7.35 -23.28
N GLU A 93 -19.90 -8.62 -22.88
CA GLU A 93 -19.96 -9.74 -23.80
C GLU A 93 -21.44 -10.00 -24.06
N GLU A 94 -22.01 -9.25 -25.01
CA GLU A 94 -23.26 -9.61 -25.69
C GLU A 94 -22.90 -10.52 -26.87
N PRO A 95 -23.58 -11.67 -26.99
CA PRO A 95 -24.54 -11.80 -28.09
C PRO A 95 -25.86 -12.48 -27.75
#